data_AF-A0A497QDC7-F1
#
_entry.id   AF-A0A497QDC7-F1
#
_cell.length_a   1.000
_cell.length_b   1.000
_cell.length_c   1.000
_cell.angle_alpha   90.00
_cell.angle_beta   90.00
_cell.angle_gamma   90.00
#
_symmetry.space_group_name_H-M   'P 1'
#
loop_
_entity.id
_entity.type
_entity.pdbx_description
1 polymer ?
#
loop_
_entity_poly.entity_id
_entity_poly.type
_entity_poly.pdbx_seq_one_letter_code
_entity_poly.pdbx_strand_id
1 'polypeptide(L)'
;DTAVGYALAAQYLGMKLFYLEAGSGAHFPVSNEIIKSVKENTDIPIMVGGGIRDAKTAREKILAGADILVTGTALEKEGDLKETFIEIINAIKG
;
A
#
# COMPACT_ATOMS: atom_id res chain seq x y z
N ASP A 1 5.64 -6.34 -15.37
CA ASP A 1 6.98 -6.94 -15.54
C ASP A 1 8.07 -6.30 -14.70
N THR A 2 8.32 -4.99 -14.82
CA THR A 2 9.44 -4.33 -14.10
C THR A 2 9.30 -4.33 -12.57
N ALA A 3 8.11 -4.09 -12.01
CA ALA A 3 7.90 -4.08 -10.56
C ALA A 3 8.15 -5.45 -9.90
N VAL A 4 7.69 -6.53 -10.54
CA VAL A 4 7.92 -7.91 -10.08
C VAL A 4 9.42 -8.24 -10.13
N GLY A 5 10.12 -7.87 -11.20
CA GLY A 5 11.56 -8.06 -11.30
C GLY A 5 12.34 -7.36 -10.19
N TYR A 6 11.97 -6.13 -9.84
CA TYR A 6 12.60 -5.41 -8.72
C TYR A 6 12.28 -6.03 -7.36
N ALA A 7 11.05 -6.52 -7.16
CA ALA A 7 10.66 -7.17 -5.93
C ALA A 7 11.42 -8.51 -5.73
N LEU A 8 11.54 -9.31 -6.79
CA LEU A 8 12.35 -10.54 -6.80
C LEU A 8 13.82 -10.24 -6.54
N ALA A 9 14.38 -9.21 -7.18
CA ALA A 9 15.75 -8.79 -6.94
C ALA A 9 15.95 -8.38 -5.47
N ALA A 10 15.04 -7.60 -4.89
CA ALA A 10 15.09 -7.23 -3.48
C ALA A 10 15.06 -8.46 -2.57
N GLN A 11 14.16 -9.42 -2.85
CA GLN A 11 14.09 -10.69 -2.12
C GLN A 11 15.41 -11.47 -2.20
N TYR A 12 15.98 -11.63 -3.41
CA TYR A 12 17.22 -12.37 -3.60
C TYR A 12 18.45 -11.67 -3.02
N LEU A 13 18.41 -10.33 -2.90
CA LEU A 13 19.41 -9.54 -2.18
C LEU A 13 19.25 -9.62 -0.66
N GLY A 14 18.29 -10.39 -0.15
CA GLY A 14 18.10 -10.63 1.28
C GLY A 14 17.30 -9.55 2.00
N MET A 15 16.66 -8.63 1.26
CA MET A 15 15.75 -7.63 1.83
C MET A 15 14.58 -8.33 2.53
N LYS A 16 14.02 -7.70 3.56
CA LYS A 16 12.95 -8.27 4.40
C LYS A 16 11.58 -7.63 4.16
N LEU A 17 11.51 -6.68 3.24
CA LEU A 17 10.32 -5.88 2.93
C LEU A 17 10.51 -5.30 1.53
N PHE A 18 9.43 -5.19 0.77
CA PHE A 18 9.41 -4.44 -0.48
C PHE A 18 8.37 -3.32 -0.40
N TYR A 19 8.76 -2.09 -0.77
CA TYR A 19 7.87 -0.92 -0.68
C TYR A 19 7.50 -0.42 -2.08
N LEU A 20 6.20 -0.55 -2.41
CA LEU A 20 5.57 0.09 -3.56
C LEU A 20 5.09 1.51 -3.18
N GLU A 21 5.73 2.53 -3.75
CA GLU A 21 5.46 3.94 -3.45
C GLU A 21 4.94 4.68 -4.70
N ALA A 22 3.76 5.31 -4.59
CA ALA A 22 3.17 6.14 -5.67
C ALA A 22 3.57 7.62 -5.59
N GLY A 23 4.17 8.05 -4.47
CA GLY A 23 4.51 9.42 -4.13
C GLY A 23 3.57 10.02 -3.07
N SER A 24 4.11 10.87 -2.19
CA SER A 24 3.29 11.67 -1.27
C SER A 24 2.31 12.55 -2.07
N GLY A 25 1.05 12.59 -1.65
CA GLY A 25 0.02 13.37 -2.33
C GLY A 25 -0.42 12.84 -3.70
N ALA A 26 0.06 11.66 -4.13
CA ALA A 26 -0.35 11.08 -5.41
C ALA A 26 -1.87 11.08 -5.58
N HIS A 27 -2.33 11.50 -6.77
CA HIS A 27 -3.75 11.46 -7.12
C HIS A 27 -4.25 10.03 -7.28
N PHE A 28 -3.38 9.14 -7.78
CA PHE A 28 -3.67 7.74 -7.99
C PHE A 28 -2.73 6.90 -7.12
N PRO A 29 -3.25 6.03 -6.24
CA PRO A 29 -2.41 5.09 -5.50
C PRO A 29 -1.86 4.01 -6.43
N VAL A 30 -0.88 3.23 -5.95
CA VAL A 30 -0.40 2.04 -6.67
C VAL A 30 -1.58 1.15 -7.07
N SER A 31 -1.61 0.67 -8.32
CA SER A 31 -2.74 -0.12 -8.82
C SER A 31 -2.83 -1.48 -8.10
N ASN A 32 -4.05 -1.99 -7.95
CA ASN A 32 -4.29 -3.29 -7.31
C ASN A 32 -3.63 -4.44 -8.11
N GLU A 33 -3.59 -4.32 -9.43
CA GLU A 33 -2.93 -5.28 -10.31
C GLU A 33 -1.43 -5.40 -10.01
N ILE A 34 -0.71 -4.26 -9.85
CA ILE A 34 0.72 -4.28 -9.53
C ILE A 34 0.95 -4.94 -8.17
N ILE A 35 0.16 -4.56 -7.15
CA ILE A 35 0.28 -5.14 -5.80
C ILE A 35 0.07 -6.65 -5.85
N LYS A 36 -0.99 -7.09 -6.54
CA LYS A 36 -1.31 -8.51 -6.71
C LYS A 36 -0.20 -9.27 -7.42
N SER A 37 0.28 -8.75 -8.56
CA SER A 37 1.36 -9.40 -9.31
C SER A 37 2.64 -9.51 -8.50
N VAL A 38 2.99 -8.51 -7.70
CA VAL A 38 4.16 -8.59 -6.81
C VAL A 38 3.92 -9.63 -5.71
N LYS A 39 2.75 -9.61 -5.05
CA LYS A 39 2.40 -10.57 -3.99
C LYS A 39 2.41 -12.01 -4.46
N GLU A 40 1.98 -12.28 -5.68
CA GLU A 40 1.96 -13.62 -6.27
C GLU A 40 3.36 -14.14 -6.63
N ASN A 41 4.37 -13.26 -6.72
CA ASN A 41 5.72 -13.62 -7.18
C ASN A 41 6.80 -13.44 -6.11
N THR A 42 6.49 -12.93 -4.92
CA THR A 42 7.46 -12.71 -3.85
C THR A 42 6.94 -13.16 -2.49
N ASP A 43 7.83 -13.68 -1.65
CA ASP A 43 7.55 -14.18 -0.31
C ASP A 43 7.78 -13.12 0.78
N ILE A 44 8.47 -12.03 0.47
CA ILE A 44 8.71 -10.94 1.41
C ILE A 44 7.46 -10.06 1.56
N PRO A 45 7.19 -9.50 2.75
CA PRO A 45 6.08 -8.59 2.96
C PRO A 45 6.12 -7.37 2.03
N ILE A 46 4.94 -6.90 1.63
CA ILE A 46 4.75 -5.77 0.72
C ILE A 46 4.12 -4.61 1.48
N MET A 47 4.84 -3.48 1.50
CA MET A 47 4.34 -2.20 1.95
C MET A 47 3.83 -1.40 0.76
N VAL A 48 2.71 -0.69 0.91
CA VAL A 48 2.12 0.16 -0.13
C VAL A 48 1.80 1.54 0.41
N GLY A 49 2.19 2.57 -0.32
CA GLY A 49 2.07 3.97 0.09
C GLY A 49 1.85 4.91 -1.08
N GLY A 50 1.43 6.12 -0.74
CA GLY A 50 1.06 7.17 -1.70
C GLY A 50 -0.41 7.07 -2.15
N GLY A 51 -1.14 8.18 -2.02
CA GLY A 51 -2.51 8.30 -2.52
C GLY A 51 -3.61 7.53 -1.76
N ILE A 52 -3.31 6.89 -0.63
CA ILE A 52 -4.31 6.18 0.20
C ILE A 52 -4.96 7.18 1.17
N ARG A 53 -6.18 7.63 0.86
CA ARG A 53 -6.86 8.72 1.59
C ARG A 53 -8.17 8.31 2.26
N ASP A 54 -8.68 7.13 1.97
CA ASP A 54 -9.99 6.68 2.43
C ASP A 54 -9.98 5.16 2.71
N ALA A 55 -10.96 4.73 3.50
CA ALA A 55 -11.10 3.35 3.94
C ALA A 55 -11.35 2.35 2.81
N LYS A 56 -12.06 2.77 1.75
CA LYS A 56 -12.31 1.93 0.58
C LYS A 56 -11.02 1.62 -0.15
N THR A 57 -10.23 2.64 -0.47
CA THR A 57 -8.94 2.51 -1.12
C THR A 57 -8.01 1.65 -0.27
N ALA A 58 -7.95 1.88 1.05
CA ALA A 58 -7.15 1.05 1.95
C ALA A 58 -7.55 -0.43 1.91
N ARG A 59 -8.85 -0.73 2.00
CA ARG A 59 -9.36 -2.11 1.91
C ARG A 59 -9.02 -2.77 0.58
N GLU A 60 -9.14 -2.04 -0.52
CA GLU A 60 -8.75 -2.55 -1.84
C GLU A 60 -7.26 -2.93 -1.91
N LYS A 61 -6.35 -2.14 -1.30
CA LYS A 61 -4.90 -2.46 -1.29
C LYS A 61 -4.59 -3.69 -0.44
N ILE A 62 -5.22 -3.83 0.73
CA ILE A 62 -5.08 -5.05 1.56
C ILE A 62 -5.58 -6.28 0.79
N LEU A 63 -6.76 -6.21 0.19
CA LEU A 63 -7.32 -7.31 -0.61
C LEU A 63 -6.47 -7.66 -1.84
N ALA A 64 -5.76 -6.67 -2.40
CA ALA A 64 -4.82 -6.90 -3.48
C ALA A 64 -3.52 -7.59 -3.04
N GLY A 65 -3.24 -7.66 -1.74
CA GLY A 65 -2.06 -8.37 -1.20
C GLY A 65 -1.05 -7.50 -0.47
N ALA A 66 -1.37 -6.22 -0.19
CA ALA A 66 -0.53 -5.40 0.68
C ALA A 66 -0.56 -5.93 2.11
N ASP A 67 0.61 -6.08 2.74
CA ASP A 67 0.73 -6.48 4.14
C ASP A 67 0.73 -5.24 5.06
N ILE A 68 1.25 -4.12 4.58
CA ILE A 68 1.36 -2.85 5.32
C ILE A 68 0.91 -1.69 4.43
N LEU A 69 0.08 -0.79 4.97
CA LEU A 69 -0.28 0.45 4.30
C LEU A 69 0.42 1.64 4.97
N VAL A 70 0.91 2.56 4.14
CA VAL A 70 1.45 3.85 4.55
C VAL A 70 0.53 4.96 4.06
N THR A 71 -0.05 5.70 5.00
CA THR A 71 -0.87 6.88 4.71
C THR A 71 -0.34 8.07 5.52
N GLY A 72 -0.15 9.20 4.84
CA GLY A 72 0.38 10.43 5.40
C GLY A 72 -0.35 11.66 4.88
N THR A 73 -0.58 11.77 3.57
CA THR A 73 -1.24 12.97 2.98
C THR A 73 -2.73 13.10 3.31
N ALA A 74 -3.37 12.07 3.90
CA ALA A 74 -4.69 12.24 4.51
C ALA A 74 -4.67 13.28 5.66
N LEU A 75 -3.48 13.60 6.21
CA LEU A 75 -3.24 14.55 7.29
C LEU A 75 -3.30 16.04 6.86
N GLU A 76 -3.29 16.34 5.55
CA GLU A 76 -3.07 17.72 5.06
C GLU A 76 -4.36 18.54 4.87
N LYS A 77 -5.54 17.95 5.02
CA LYS A 77 -6.82 18.67 5.05
C LYS A 77 -7.39 18.71 6.47
N GLU A 78 -7.49 19.91 7.02
CA GLU A 78 -8.00 20.14 8.37
C GLU A 78 -9.43 19.61 8.53
N GLY A 79 -9.64 18.78 9.57
CA GLY A 79 -10.96 18.63 10.18
C GLY A 79 -11.68 17.29 10.03
N ASP A 80 -11.01 16.14 9.91
CA ASP A 80 -11.55 14.86 10.47
C ASP A 80 -10.54 13.69 10.51
N LEU A 81 -9.35 13.96 11.05
CA LEU A 81 -8.24 13.01 10.98
C LEU A 81 -8.56 11.69 11.70
N LYS A 82 -9.11 11.81 12.90
CA LYS A 82 -9.32 10.67 13.79
C LYS A 82 -10.38 9.73 13.23
N GLU A 83 -11.47 10.29 12.70
CA GLU A 83 -12.54 9.49 12.09
C GLU A 83 -12.02 8.75 10.85
N THR A 84 -11.34 9.47 9.95
CA THR A 84 -10.72 8.85 8.74
C THR A 84 -9.78 7.70 9.10
N PHE A 85 -8.92 7.87 10.11
CA PHE A 85 -8.04 6.79 10.56
C PHE A 85 -8.81 5.62 11.17
N ILE A 86 -9.85 5.89 11.97
CA ILE A 86 -10.70 4.84 12.54
C ILE A 86 -11.40 4.06 11.43
N GLU A 87 -11.95 4.74 10.42
CA GLU A 87 -12.57 4.12 9.25
C GLU A 87 -11.58 3.22 8.50
N ILE A 88 -10.38 3.73 8.21
CA ILE A 88 -9.32 2.96 7.55
C ILE A 88 -8.94 1.74 8.38
N ILE A 89 -8.69 1.91 9.69
CA ILE A 89 -8.32 0.84 10.60
C ILE A 89 -9.42 -0.23 10.68
N ASN A 90 -10.68 0.16 10.73
CA ASN A 90 -11.80 -0.77 10.76
C ASN A 90 -11.94 -1.53 9.44
N ALA A 91 -11.72 -0.85 8.31
CA ALA A 91 -11.80 -1.46 6.99
C ALA A 91 -10.71 -2.50 6.71
N ILE A 92 -9.56 -2.43 7.40
CA ILE A 92 -8.46 -3.40 7.26
C ILE A 92 -8.48 -4.52 8.31
N LYS A 93 -9.13 -4.32 9.47
CA LYS A 93 -9.22 -5.31 10.56
C LYS A 93 -10.35 -6.34 10.38
N GLY A 94 -11.28 -6.09 9.46
CA GLY A 94 -12.47 -6.91 9.23
C GLY A 94 -12.26 -8.02 8.21
#